data_AF-A0A0B7BNK2-F1
#
_entry.id   AF-A0A0B7BNK2-F1
#
_cell.length_a   1.000
_cell.length_b   1.000
_cell.length_c   1.000
_cell.angle_alpha   90.00
_cell.angle_beta   90.00
_cell.angle_gamma   90.00
#
_symmetry.space_group_name_H-M   'P 1'
#
loop_
_entity.id
_entity.type
_entity.pdbx_description
1 polymer ?
#
loop_
_entity_poly.entity_id
_entity_poly.type
_entity_poly.pdbx_seq_one_letter_code
_entity_poly.pdbx_strand_id
1 'polypeptide(L)'
;CANSSDPCFVSTGGCPSGCAAGYRGESCTQPCQSGKYGKDCISNCSEFCVADVNRIPVCASINGTCLNGCEDGYMLPQCDKICPAGTYGK
;
A
#
# COMPACT_ATOMS: atom_id res chain seq x y z
N CYS A 1 -8.43 17.98 -5.18
CA CYS A 1 -7.93 16.64 -4.81
C CYS A 1 -8.78 15.58 -5.50
N ALA A 2 -8.26 14.38 -5.78
CA ALA A 2 -9.02 13.30 -6.42
C ALA A 2 -10.29 12.87 -5.64
N ASN A 3 -10.36 13.18 -4.34
CA ASN A 3 -11.63 13.20 -3.62
C ASN A 3 -12.31 14.57 -3.80
N SER A 4 -13.52 14.54 -4.36
CA SER A 4 -14.35 15.71 -4.68
C SER A 4 -14.78 16.54 -3.44
N SER A 5 -14.38 16.15 -2.24
CA SER A 5 -14.72 16.77 -0.95
C SER A 5 -13.59 17.57 -0.30
N ASP A 6 -12.35 17.52 -0.80
CA ASP A 6 -11.23 18.26 -0.22
C ASP A 6 -10.82 19.49 -1.08
N PRO A 7 -10.80 20.69 -0.49
CA PRO A 7 -10.39 21.90 -1.19
C PRO A 7 -8.90 21.80 -1.56
N CYS A 8 -8.61 21.76 -2.87
CA CYS A 8 -7.25 21.87 -3.38
C CYS A 8 -6.75 23.30 -3.14
N PHE A 9 -5.75 23.50 -2.29
CA PHE A 9 -5.14 24.82 -2.15
C PHE A 9 -4.24 25.07 -3.36
N VAL A 10 -4.69 25.95 -4.27
CA VAL A 10 -3.96 26.38 -5.47
C VAL A 10 -2.58 27.00 -5.17
N SER A 11 -2.36 27.44 -3.93
CA SER A 11 -1.14 28.12 -3.50
C SER A 11 0.04 27.18 -3.20
N THR A 12 -0.20 25.90 -2.96
CA THR A 12 0.86 24.93 -2.58
C THR A 12 0.92 23.74 -3.54
N GLY A 13 0.00 23.66 -4.52
CA GLY A 13 -0.11 22.54 -5.47
C GLY A 13 -0.67 21.26 -4.84
N GLY A 14 -0.49 21.06 -3.53
CA GLY A 14 -0.90 19.87 -2.80
C GLY A 14 -2.29 19.90 -2.15
N CYS A 15 -2.75 18.71 -1.76
CA CYS A 15 -3.93 18.50 -0.94
C CYS A 15 -3.60 18.75 0.55
N PRO A 16 -4.28 19.68 1.26
CA PRO A 16 -3.95 20.02 2.65
C PRO A 16 -4.15 18.85 3.61
N SER A 17 -5.09 17.94 3.29
CA SER A 17 -5.39 16.73 4.06
C SER A 17 -4.48 15.53 3.71
N GLY A 18 -3.56 15.69 2.75
CA GLY A 18 -2.85 14.58 2.12
C GLY A 18 -3.70 13.82 1.09
N CYS A 19 -3.11 12.81 0.47
CA CYS A 19 -3.79 11.95 -0.50
C CYS A 19 -4.52 10.78 0.14
N ALA A 20 -5.66 10.43 -0.47
CA ALA A 20 -6.40 9.23 -0.11
C ALA A 20 -5.52 7.99 -0.21
N ALA A 21 -5.83 6.97 0.60
CA ALA A 21 -5.04 5.75 0.64
C ALA A 21 -4.93 5.11 -0.75
N GLY A 22 -3.70 4.86 -1.20
CA GLY A 22 -3.42 4.33 -2.53
C GLY A 22 -3.04 5.36 -3.58
N TYR A 23 -3.08 6.65 -3.26
CA TYR A 23 -2.74 7.74 -4.16
C TYR A 23 -1.63 8.64 -3.59
N ARG A 24 -0.90 9.28 -4.49
CA ARG A 24 0.16 10.26 -4.23
C ARG A 24 0.17 11.35 -5.30
N GLY A 25 1.09 12.28 -5.13
CA GLY A 25 1.32 13.41 -6.02
C GLY A 25 0.45 14.61 -5.63
N GLU A 26 0.79 15.77 -6.17
CA GLU A 26 0.15 17.05 -5.83
C GLU A 26 -1.38 17.02 -6.02
N SER A 27 -1.85 16.32 -7.05
CA SER A 27 -3.29 16.16 -7.34
C SER A 27 -3.92 14.87 -6.77
N CYS A 28 -3.15 14.00 -6.12
CA CYS A 28 -3.59 12.67 -5.67
C CYS A 28 -4.17 11.79 -6.78
N THR A 29 -3.65 11.94 -8.00
CA THR A 29 -4.07 11.18 -9.19
C THR A 29 -3.11 10.03 -9.51
N GLN A 30 -1.90 10.06 -8.95
CA GLN A 30 -0.91 9.01 -9.19
C GLN A 30 -1.08 7.90 -8.16
N PRO A 31 -1.11 6.63 -8.58
CA PRO A 31 -1.13 5.52 -7.63
C PRO A 31 0.19 5.46 -6.84
N CYS A 32 0.14 4.80 -5.68
CA CYS A 32 1.34 4.49 -4.93
C CYS A 32 2.33 3.68 -5.75
N GLN A 33 3.61 3.93 -5.51
CA GLN A 33 4.67 3.12 -6.08
C GLN A 33 4.59 1.69 -5.52
N SER A 34 4.92 0.70 -6.34
CA SER A 34 5.02 -0.70 -5.91
C SER A 34 5.91 -0.80 -4.67
N GLY A 35 5.44 -1.53 -3.65
CA GLY A 35 6.08 -1.59 -2.35
C GLY A 35 5.58 -0.56 -1.34
N LYS A 36 4.63 0.32 -1.69
CA LYS A 36 4.04 1.31 -0.77
C LYS A 36 2.51 1.34 -0.80
N TYR A 37 1.91 1.68 0.33
CA TYR A 37 0.48 1.79 0.53
C TYR A 37 0.10 2.85 1.57
N GLY A 38 -1.21 3.02 1.77
CA GLY A 38 -1.76 3.93 2.77
C GLY A 38 -1.89 5.36 2.24
N LYS A 39 -2.28 6.28 3.14
CA LYS A 39 -2.39 7.71 2.82
C LYS A 39 -1.03 8.27 2.40
N ASP A 40 -1.00 9.04 1.33
CA ASP A 40 0.24 9.58 0.75
C ASP A 40 1.33 8.54 0.46
N CYS A 41 0.98 7.25 0.41
CA CYS A 41 1.91 6.14 0.23
C CYS A 41 3.06 6.13 1.26
N ILE A 42 2.76 6.50 2.51
CA ILE A 42 3.77 6.56 3.60
C ILE A 42 4.08 5.19 4.19
N SER A 43 3.19 4.20 4.05
CA SER A 43 3.38 2.84 4.55
C SER A 43 4.08 1.99 3.50
N ASN A 44 4.99 1.11 3.93
CA ASN A 44 5.66 0.17 3.03
C ASN A 44 4.97 -1.20 3.12
N CYS A 45 4.83 -1.89 1.99
CA CYS A 45 4.37 -3.27 1.93
C CYS A 45 5.25 -4.16 2.80
N SER A 46 4.68 -5.22 3.36
CA SER A 46 5.47 -6.24 4.04
C SER A 46 6.47 -6.85 3.06
N GLU A 47 7.71 -7.05 3.51
CA GLU A 47 8.75 -7.70 2.71
C GLU A 47 8.41 -9.16 2.42
N PHE A 48 7.51 -9.73 3.21
CA PHE A 48 6.99 -11.10 3.07
C PHE A 48 5.80 -11.21 2.12
N CYS A 49 5.40 -10.11 1.46
CA CYS A 49 4.50 -10.21 0.31
C CYS A 49 5.25 -10.91 -0.83
N VAL A 50 4.57 -11.80 -1.55
CA VAL A 50 5.12 -12.38 -2.78
C VAL A 50 5.46 -11.27 -3.77
N ALA A 51 6.74 -11.19 -4.10
CA ALA A 51 7.27 -10.17 -4.98
C ALA A 51 6.93 -10.47 -6.45
N ASP A 52 6.76 -9.41 -7.23
CA ASP A 52 6.49 -9.50 -8.67
C ASP A 52 7.78 -9.84 -9.47
N VAL A 53 7.72 -9.87 -10.81
CA VAL A 53 8.85 -10.25 -11.69
C VAL A 53 10.13 -9.42 -11.44
N ASN A 54 9.98 -8.23 -10.87
CA ASN A 54 11.08 -7.34 -10.49
C ASN A 54 11.61 -7.54 -9.06
N ARG A 55 11.20 -8.61 -8.35
CA ARG A 55 11.49 -8.84 -6.92
C ARG A 55 11.10 -7.67 -6.00
N ILE A 56 10.00 -7.00 -6.32
CA ILE A 56 9.42 -5.94 -5.49
C ILE A 56 8.14 -6.48 -4.83
N PRO A 57 7.99 -6.40 -3.50
CA PRO A 57 6.76 -6.81 -2.82
C PRO A 57 5.58 -5.97 -3.32
N VAL A 58 4.56 -6.64 -3.87
CA VAL A 58 3.37 -5.96 -4.40
C VAL A 58 2.21 -6.15 -3.45
N CYS A 59 1.78 -5.03 -2.88
CA CYS A 59 0.58 -4.97 -2.06
C CYS A 59 -0.39 -3.89 -2.55
N ALA A 60 -1.64 -4.01 -2.13
CA ALA A 60 -2.70 -3.10 -2.47
C ALA A 60 -2.36 -1.73 -1.92
N SER A 61 -2.29 -0.74 -2.80
CA SER A 61 -1.90 0.62 -2.47
C SER A 61 -2.81 1.26 -1.40
N ILE A 62 -4.06 0.78 -1.28
CA ILE A 62 -5.06 1.30 -0.35
C ILE A 62 -4.80 0.79 1.09
N ASN A 63 -4.75 -0.53 1.28
CA ASN A 63 -4.74 -1.15 2.62
C ASN A 63 -3.48 -1.96 2.92
N GLY A 64 -2.56 -2.11 1.97
CA GLY A 64 -1.35 -2.90 2.14
C GLY A 64 -1.54 -4.41 2.00
N THR A 65 -2.66 -4.86 1.45
CA THR A 65 -2.94 -6.29 1.23
C THR A 65 -2.06 -6.87 0.13
N CYS A 66 -1.23 -7.86 0.42
CA CYS A 66 -0.36 -8.49 -0.57
C CYS A 66 -1.19 -9.12 -1.69
N LEU A 67 -0.99 -8.64 -2.92
CA LEU A 67 -1.82 -9.04 -4.07
C LEU A 67 -1.45 -10.42 -4.60
N ASN A 68 -0.18 -10.79 -4.48
CA ASN A 68 0.35 -12.09 -4.92
C ASN A 68 0.36 -13.14 -3.81
N GLY A 69 -0.16 -12.83 -2.62
CA GLY A 69 -0.07 -13.71 -1.45
C GLY A 69 1.14 -13.43 -0.57
N CYS A 70 1.34 -14.32 0.40
CA CYS A 70 2.43 -14.25 1.38
C CYS A 70 3.49 -15.31 1.11
N GLU A 71 4.73 -15.03 1.50
CA GLU A 71 5.74 -16.07 1.64
C GLU A 71 5.33 -17.13 2.67
N ASP A 72 5.89 -18.33 2.53
CA ASP A 72 5.63 -19.46 3.41
C ASP A 72 5.84 -19.09 4.88
N GLY A 73 4.80 -19.32 5.68
CA GLY A 73 4.82 -19.03 7.12
C GLY A 73 4.30 -17.66 7.52
N TYR A 74 3.82 -16.83 6.58
CA TYR A 74 3.17 -15.56 6.89
C TYR A 74 1.66 -15.58 6.66
N MET A 75 0.96 -14.76 7.44
CA MET A 75 -0.50 -14.68 7.43
C MET A 75 -1.00 -13.57 6.51
N LEU A 76 -1.91 -13.93 5.62
CA LEU A 76 -2.73 -12.97 4.87
C LEU A 76 -3.55 -12.08 5.82
N PRO A 77 -3.92 -10.85 5.41
CA PRO A 77 -3.73 -10.26 4.09
C PRO A 77 -2.45 -9.42 3.90
N GLN A 78 -1.76 -9.02 4.98
CA GLN A 78 -0.59 -8.12 4.90
C GLN A 78 0.75 -8.83 5.09
N CYS A 79 0.76 -10.14 5.38
CA CYS A 79 1.98 -10.92 5.63
C CYS A 79 2.86 -10.31 6.74
N ASP A 80 2.26 -9.60 7.69
CA ASP A 80 2.99 -8.91 8.77
C ASP A 80 3.12 -9.80 10.02
N LYS A 81 2.37 -10.91 10.04
CA LYS A 81 2.31 -11.82 11.15
C LYS A 81 2.70 -13.21 10.70
N ILE A 82 3.44 -13.90 11.57
CA ILE A 82 3.91 -15.27 11.34
C ILE A 82 2.76 -16.23 11.71
N CYS A 83 2.57 -17.29 10.92
CA CYS A 83 1.63 -18.36 11.23
C CYS A 83 1.96 -18.96 12.62
N PRO A 84 0.98 -19.08 13.53
CA PRO A 84 1.22 -19.70 14.83
C PRO A 84 1.69 -21.15 14.67
N ALA A 85 2.60 -21.57 15.55
CA ALA A 85 3.19 -22.90 15.52
C ALA A 85 2.09 -23.98 15.55
N GLY A 86 1.93 -24.71 14.44
CA GLY A 86 0.91 -25.76 14.28
C GLY A 86 0.00 -25.59 13.06
N THR A 87 -0.01 -24.43 12.41
CA THR A 87 -0.70 -24.26 11.11
C THR A 87 0.32 -24.21 9.99
N TYR A 88 0.29 -25.20 9.10
CA TYR A 88 1.06 -25.20 7.85
C TYR A 88 0.48 -24.11 6.95
N GLY A 89 1.22 -23.02 6.78
CA GLY A 89 0.92 -22.02 5.75
C GLY A 89 0.88 -22.69 4.38
N LYS A 90 -0.06 -22.25 3.54
CA LYS A 90 -0.28 -22.74 2.18
C LYS A 90 0.09 -21.65 1.20
#